data_AF-A0A956THQ6-F1
#
_entry.id   AF-A0A956THQ6-F1
#
_cell.length_a   1.000
_cell.length_b   1.000
_cell.length_c   1.000
_cell.angle_alpha   90.00
_cell.angle_beta   90.00
_cell.angle_gamma   90.00
#
_symmetry.space_group_name_H-M   'P 1'
#
loop_
_entity.id
_entity.type
_entity.pdbx_description
1 polymer ?
#
loop_
_entity_poly.entity_id
_entity_poly.type
_entity_poly.pdbx_seq_one_letter_code
_entity_poly.pdbx_strand_id
1 'polypeptide(L)'
;VPVWPIVEQDGKWFVVLGVPTEAALKAEREVKLSDSEAQAVAKQALADLSPELRAELVSMLEEDKLIAAIKRFREVHPHSLRVCKLVVDQLR
;
A
#
# COMPACT_ATOMS: atom_id res chain seq x y z
N VAL A 1 2.48 -8.27 -24.20
CA VAL A 1 1.70 -9.27 -23.42
C VAL A 1 2.71 -10.11 -22.66
N PRO A 2 2.62 -10.25 -21.32
CA PRO A 2 3.54 -11.12 -20.58
C PRO A 2 3.32 -12.57 -21.01
N VAL A 3 4.40 -13.28 -21.34
CA VAL A 3 4.39 -14.71 -21.67
C VAL A 3 4.67 -15.48 -20.39
N TRP A 4 3.70 -16.26 -19.93
CA TRP A 4 3.84 -17.06 -18.72
C TRP A 4 4.29 -18.48 -19.08
N PRO A 5 5.27 -19.07 -18.37
CA PRO A 5 5.66 -20.45 -18.61
C PRO A 5 4.50 -21.40 -18.26
N ILE A 6 4.19 -22.32 -19.17
CA ILE A 6 3.18 -23.37 -19.00
C ILE A 6 3.82 -24.74 -19.11
N VAL A 7 3.34 -25.71 -18.33
CA VAL A 7 3.81 -27.10 -18.32
C VAL A 7 2.63 -28.05 -18.34
N GLU A 8 2.76 -29.17 -19.05
CA GLU A 8 1.79 -30.27 -19.04
C GLU A 8 2.23 -31.36 -18.06
N GLN A 9 1.33 -31.80 -17.18
CA GLN A 9 1.53 -32.92 -16.27
C GLN A 9 0.22 -33.73 -16.17
N ASP A 10 0.30 -35.05 -16.42
CA ASP A 10 -0.85 -35.97 -16.39
C ASP A 10 -2.07 -35.50 -17.24
N GLY A 11 -1.79 -34.94 -18.42
CA GLY A 11 -2.82 -34.43 -19.35
C GLY A 11 -3.48 -33.11 -18.92
N LYS A 12 -2.90 -32.42 -17.93
CA LYS A 12 -3.37 -31.11 -17.44
C LYS A 12 -2.31 -30.04 -17.65
N TRP A 13 -2.75 -28.85 -18.02
CA TRP A 13 -1.89 -27.68 -18.22
C TRP A 13 -1.84 -26.81 -16.97
N PHE A 14 -0.62 -26.42 -16.57
CA PHE A 14 -0.38 -25.59 -15.40
C PHE A 14 0.41 -24.34 -15.78
N VAL A 15 0.09 -23.21 -15.16
CA VAL A 15 0.92 -22.01 -15.19
C VAL A 15 2.00 -22.14 -14.12
N VAL A 16 3.26 -22.05 -14.50
CA VAL A 16 4.37 -22.08 -13.55
C VAL A 16 4.55 -20.68 -12.98
N LEU A 17 4.07 -20.49 -11.76
CA LEU A 17 4.41 -19.31 -10.97
C LEU A 17 5.77 -19.56 -10.31
N GLY A 18 6.72 -18.66 -10.55
CA GLY A 18 8.00 -18.70 -9.84
C GLY A 18 7.74 -18.58 -8.33
N VAL A 19 8.14 -19.57 -7.56
CA VAL A 19 8.14 -19.45 -6.10
C VAL A 19 9.18 -18.40 -5.75
N PRO A 20 8.81 -17.31 -5.04
CA PRO A 20 9.77 -16.29 -4.68
C PRO A 20 10.88 -16.92 -3.82
N THR A 21 12.14 -16.62 -4.16
CA THR A 21 13.29 -17.12 -3.42
C THR A 21 13.36 -16.49 -2.03
N GLU A 22 14.01 -17.14 -1.08
CA GLU A 22 14.27 -16.54 0.25
C GLU A 22 14.97 -15.18 0.14
N ALA A 23 15.86 -15.01 -0.84
CA ALA A 23 16.51 -13.72 -1.11
C ALA A 23 15.52 -12.65 -1.61
N ALA A 24 14.59 -13.01 -2.49
CA ALA A 24 13.54 -12.11 -2.96
C ALA A 24 12.56 -11.74 -1.85
N LEU A 25 12.16 -12.72 -1.02
CA LEU A 25 11.34 -12.49 0.16
C LEU A 25 12.05 -11.62 1.19
N LYS A 26 13.36 -11.81 1.38
CA LYS A 26 14.19 -11.00 2.26
C LYS A 26 14.32 -9.57 1.75
N ALA A 27 14.59 -9.36 0.46
CA ALA A 27 14.64 -8.03 -0.14
C ALA A 27 13.29 -7.30 0.00
N GLU A 28 12.17 -7.97 -0.26
CA GLU A 28 10.82 -7.45 -0.01
C GLU A 28 10.58 -7.07 1.45
N ARG A 29 11.11 -7.87 2.40
CA ARG A 29 11.03 -7.60 3.84
C ARG A 29 11.93 -6.43 4.25
N GLU A 30 13.11 -6.29 3.67
CA GLU A 30 14.09 -5.23 3.97
C GLU A 30 13.68 -3.87 3.36
N VAL A 31 12.89 -3.87 2.29
CA VAL A 31 12.30 -2.65 1.71
C VAL A 31 11.13 -2.11 2.56
N LYS A 32 10.60 -2.90 3.51
CA LYS A 32 9.60 -2.38 4.44
C LYS A 32 10.27 -1.44 5.43
N LEU A 33 9.88 -0.16 5.37
CA LEU A 33 10.11 0.79 6.45
C LEU A 33 9.80 0.10 7.77
N SER A 34 10.73 0.22 8.72
CA SER A 34 10.48 -0.15 10.11
C SER A 34 9.28 0.65 10.65
N ASP A 35 8.75 0.22 11.79
CA ASP A 35 7.58 0.85 12.38
C ASP A 35 7.82 2.33 12.70
N SER A 36 9.01 2.66 13.21
CA SER A 36 9.39 4.05 13.51
C SER A 36 9.54 4.89 12.25
N GLU A 37 10.14 4.35 11.19
CA GLU A 37 10.28 5.05 9.91
C GLU A 37 8.92 5.27 9.24
N ALA A 38 8.06 4.26 9.23
CA ALA A 38 6.71 4.39 8.69
C ALA A 38 5.89 5.45 9.44
N GLN A 39 6.02 5.53 10.77
CA GLN A 39 5.39 6.58 11.57
C GLN A 39 6.00 7.96 11.31
N ALA A 40 7.32 8.07 11.17
CA ALA A 40 7.97 9.35 10.86
C ALA A 40 7.52 9.89 9.51
N VAL A 41 7.48 9.03 8.48
CA VAL A 41 6.96 9.39 7.15
C VAL A 41 5.49 9.78 7.23
N ALA A 42 4.65 9.03 7.95
CA ALA A 42 3.23 9.37 8.11
C ALA A 42 3.04 10.72 8.81
N LYS A 43 3.83 11.01 9.86
CA LYS A 43 3.79 12.30 10.58
C LYS A 43 4.19 13.46 9.68
N GLN A 44 5.23 13.28 8.87
CA GLN A 44 5.65 14.30 7.90
C GLN A 44 4.56 14.52 6.84
N ALA A 45 4.02 13.45 6.27
CA ALA A 45 2.96 13.54 5.27
C ALA A 45 1.67 14.17 5.83
N LEU A 46 1.37 13.98 7.11
CA LEU A 46 0.27 14.64 7.80
C LEU A 46 0.53 16.15 7.99
N ALA A 47 1.78 16.55 8.26
CA ALA A 47 2.16 17.95 8.38
C ALA A 47 2.14 18.69 7.03
N ASP A 48 2.47 17.99 5.94
CA ASP A 48 2.45 18.52 4.57
C ASP A 48 1.06 18.44 3.92
N LEU A 49 0.04 17.98 4.65
CA LEU A 49 -1.31 17.80 4.14
C LEU A 49 -1.97 19.15 3.87
N SER A 50 -2.51 19.34 2.66
CA SER A 50 -3.23 20.56 2.34
C SER A 50 -4.52 20.69 3.18
N PRO A 51 -4.94 21.91 3.57
CA PRO A 51 -6.17 22.10 4.34
C PRO A 51 -7.42 21.55 3.65
N GLU A 52 -7.47 21.64 2.32
CA GLU A 52 -8.60 21.18 1.49
C GLU A 52 -8.68 19.66 1.49
N LEU A 53 -7.55 18.98 1.25
CA LEU A 53 -7.48 17.52 1.28
C LEU A 53 -7.76 16.99 2.70
N ARG A 54 -7.28 17.70 3.73
CA ARG A 54 -7.58 17.36 5.12
C ARG A 54 -9.08 17.40 5.41
N ALA A 55 -9.77 18.47 4.99
CA ALA A 55 -11.21 18.59 5.18
C ALA A 55 -11.98 17.50 4.41
N GLU A 56 -11.57 17.22 3.17
CA GLU A 56 -12.13 16.13 2.35
C GLU A 56 -12.00 14.78 3.07
N LEU A 57 -10.80 14.43 3.54
CA LEU A 57 -10.54 13.15 4.21
C LEU A 57 -11.32 13.03 5.53
N VAL A 58 -11.39 14.10 6.33
CA VAL A 58 -12.18 14.11 7.58
C VAL A 58 -13.66 13.89 7.28
N SER A 59 -14.22 14.57 6.28
CA SER A 59 -15.63 14.37 5.86
C SER A 59 -15.90 12.92 5.45
N MET A 60 -14.96 12.29 4.72
CA MET A 60 -15.10 10.88 4.33
C MET A 60 -15.06 9.95 5.55
N LEU A 61 -14.25 10.27 6.56
CA LEU A 61 -14.15 9.48 7.80
C LEU A 61 -15.39 9.60 8.68
N GLU A 62 -16.02 10.78 8.73
CA GLU A 62 -17.32 10.98 9.41
C GLU A 62 -18.44 10.14 8.77
N GLU A 63 -18.35 9.87 7.46
CA GLU A 63 -19.25 8.97 6.74
C GLU A 63 -18.85 7.48 6.79
N ASP A 64 -17.89 7.10 7.65
CA ASP A 64 -17.32 5.74 7.77
C ASP A 64 -16.67 5.20 6.47
N LYS A 65 -16.26 6.08 5.54
CA LYS A 65 -15.67 5.71 4.25
C LYS A 65 -14.14 5.53 4.32
N LEU A 66 -13.63 4.81 5.32
CA LEU A 66 -12.19 4.63 5.58
C LEU A 66 -11.39 4.20 4.34
N ILE A 67 -11.84 3.17 3.62
CA ILE A 67 -11.13 2.65 2.44
C ILE A 67 -11.09 3.68 1.31
N ALA A 68 -12.16 4.48 1.16
CA ALA A 68 -12.20 5.53 0.16
C ALA A 68 -11.26 6.68 0.55
N ALA A 69 -11.19 7.06 1.83
CA ALA A 69 -10.25 8.08 2.33
C ALA A 69 -8.78 7.66 2.09
N ILE A 70 -8.44 6.39 2.37
CA ILE A 70 -7.08 5.86 2.10
C ILE A 70 -6.75 5.92 0.61
N LYS A 71 -7.70 5.55 -0.26
CA LYS A 71 -7.51 5.64 -1.72
C LYS A 71 -7.32 7.09 -2.16
N ARG A 72 -8.14 8.00 -1.65
CA ARG A 72 -8.10 9.42 -1.99
C ARG A 72 -6.76 10.05 -1.61
N PHE A 73 -6.27 9.79 -0.40
CA PHE A 73 -4.95 10.24 0.02
C PHE A 73 -3.83 9.68 -0.87
N ARG A 74 -3.93 8.40 -1.27
CA ARG A 74 -2.94 7.73 -2.13
C ARG A 74 -2.90 8.26 -3.57
N GLU A 75 -4.01 8.79 -4.08
CA GLU A 75 -4.04 9.44 -5.40
C GLU A 75 -3.20 10.71 -5.43
N VAL A 76 -3.15 11.44 -4.32
CA VAL A 76 -2.39 12.69 -4.19
C VAL A 76 -0.95 12.41 -3.73
N HIS A 77 -0.77 11.44 -2.83
CA HIS A 77 0.53 11.10 -2.27
C HIS A 77 0.92 9.66 -2.62
N PRO A 78 1.98 9.45 -3.43
CA PRO A 78 2.42 8.12 -3.86
C PRO A 78 3.20 7.37 -2.76
N HIS A 79 2.64 7.32 -1.55
CA HIS A 79 3.19 6.55 -0.45
C HIS A 79 2.73 5.09 -0.48
N SER A 80 3.42 4.25 0.31
CA SER A 80 2.99 2.87 0.51
C SER A 80 1.62 2.83 1.20
N LEU A 81 0.84 1.77 0.95
CA LEU A 81 -0.48 1.59 1.57
C LEU A 81 -0.40 1.66 3.10
N ARG A 82 0.70 1.17 3.67
CA ARG A 82 0.98 1.23 5.11
C ARG A 82 1.01 2.67 5.61
N VAL A 83 1.76 3.54 4.96
CA VAL A 83 1.88 4.97 5.32
C VAL A 83 0.54 5.68 5.11
N CYS A 84 -0.13 5.45 3.97
CA CYS A 84 -1.45 6.05 3.71
C CYS A 84 -2.47 5.69 4.80
N LYS A 85 -2.48 4.42 5.24
CA LYS A 85 -3.33 3.99 6.35
C LYS A 85 -2.97 4.72 7.65
N LEU A 86 -1.67 4.79 7.99
CA LEU A 86 -1.21 5.49 9.20
C LEU A 86 -1.59 6.98 9.22
N VAL A 87 -1.55 7.66 8.08
CA VAL A 87 -1.98 9.07 7.97
C VAL A 87 -3.48 9.20 8.22
N VAL A 88 -4.29 8.38 7.55
CA VAL A 88 -5.75 8.42 7.69
C VAL A 88 -6.20 8.00 9.09
N ASP A 89 -5.55 7.00 9.71
CA ASP A 89 -5.81 6.58 11.09
C ASP A 89 -5.51 7.71 12.10
N GLN A 90 -4.58 8.62 11.81
CA GLN A 90 -4.25 9.78 12.65
C GLN A 90 -5.21 10.98 12.48
N LEU A 91 -6.08 10.94 11.46
CA LEU A 91 -7.12 11.96 11.25
C LEU A 91 -8.44 11.65 11.96
N ARG A 92 -8.56 10.44 12.52
CA ARG A 92 -9.71 9.97 13.31
C ARG A 92 -9.51 10.28 14.80
#